data_AF-A0A9Q0ZEX5-F1
#
_entry.id   AF-A0A9Q0ZEX5-F1
#
_cell.length_a   1.000
_cell.length_b   1.000
_cell.length_c   1.000
_cell.angle_alpha   90.00
_cell.angle_beta   90.00
_cell.angle_gamma   90.00
#
_symmetry.space_group_name_H-M   'P 1'
#
loop_
_entity.id
_entity.type
_entity.pdbx_description
1 polymer ?
#
loop_
_entity_poly.entity_id
_entity_poly.type
_entity_poly.pdbx_seq_one_letter_code
_entity_poly.pdbx_strand_id
1 'polypeptide(L)'
;MIGPRTCREPILSSLGILSEFFATPIYQKGSGPRGMSPYRKSFFLSASSGLPREYTQPPSKRSILAFFAGGAHGHIRKVLLDHWKEKDDEVQVHEYLTQKNKKNNNLYFELMGQSKFCLCPSGHEVASPRVVTAIQLGCVPVTISDNYSLPFSDVLDWSKFSVDIPSEKIPEIKTILKGISSRRYLMMQRRVMQIQRHFMLNRPAQPYDMLHMILHSVWLRRLNVKMDSSI
;
A
#
# COMPACT_ATOMS: atom_id res chain seq x y z
N MET A 1 23.73 20.72 15.03
CA MET A 1 23.57 19.67 16.06
C MET A 1 22.46 18.74 15.61
N ILE A 2 22.82 17.51 15.23
CA ILE A 2 21.90 16.52 14.69
C ILE A 2 21.29 15.77 15.88
N GLY A 3 20.01 15.95 16.13
CA GLY A 3 19.28 15.29 17.23
C GLY A 3 19.19 13.77 17.06
N PRO A 4 18.97 13.02 18.15
CA PRO A 4 19.02 11.57 18.14
C PRO A 4 17.89 10.96 17.30
N ARG A 5 18.23 9.99 16.45
CA ARG A 5 17.27 9.18 15.69
C ARG A 5 16.43 8.36 16.68
N THR A 6 15.16 8.70 16.84
CA THR A 6 14.23 7.94 17.69
C THR A 6 13.79 6.65 16.98
N CYS A 7 14.30 5.51 17.44
CA CYS A 7 13.97 4.15 16.99
C CYS A 7 12.53 3.67 17.33
N ARG A 8 11.49 4.52 17.29
CA ARG A 8 10.14 4.15 17.75
C ARG A 8 9.11 3.77 16.67
N GLU A 9 9.40 3.97 15.39
CA GLU A 9 8.38 3.86 14.32
C GLU A 9 8.22 2.49 13.60
N PRO A 10 9.25 1.65 13.41
CA PRO A 10 9.11 0.44 12.59
C PRO A 10 8.13 -0.58 13.19
N ILE A 11 8.07 -0.68 14.53
CA ILE A 11 7.18 -1.63 15.22
C ILE A 11 5.72 -1.33 14.86
N LEU A 12 5.33 -0.05 14.80
CA LEU A 12 3.99 0.36 14.42
C LEU A 12 3.68 0.15 12.93
N SER A 13 4.66 0.01 12.03
CA SER A 13 4.38 -0.30 10.62
C SER A 13 4.08 -1.78 10.40
N SER A 14 4.91 -2.68 10.93
CA SER A 14 4.67 -4.14 10.86
C SER A 14 3.48 -4.56 11.75
N LEU A 15 3.38 -3.99 12.96
CA LEU A 15 2.19 -4.16 13.80
C LEU A 15 0.99 -3.34 13.30
N GLY A 16 1.19 -2.32 12.46
CA GLY A 16 0.13 -1.53 11.82
C GLY A 16 -0.62 -2.35 10.78
N ILE A 17 0.14 -3.11 9.96
CA ILE A 17 -0.44 -4.17 9.12
C ILE A 17 -1.23 -5.15 9.99
N LEU A 18 -0.66 -5.61 11.11
CA LEU A 18 -1.41 -6.49 12.03
C LEU A 18 -2.64 -5.79 12.59
N SER A 19 -2.58 -4.53 13.00
CA SER A 19 -3.74 -3.78 13.49
C SER A 19 -4.78 -3.59 12.39
N GLU A 20 -4.43 -3.58 11.11
CA GLU A 20 -5.43 -3.54 10.03
C GLU A 20 -6.01 -4.90 9.69
N PHE A 21 -5.21 -5.95 9.79
CA PHE A 21 -5.65 -7.32 9.58
C PHE A 21 -6.38 -7.90 10.82
N PHE A 22 -6.13 -7.36 12.02
CA PHE A 22 -6.65 -7.82 13.32
C PHE A 22 -7.50 -6.77 14.08
N ALA A 23 -7.51 -5.48 13.74
CA ALA A 23 -8.48 -4.49 14.26
C ALA A 23 -9.75 -4.39 13.40
N THR A 24 -10.12 -5.49 12.76
CA THR A 24 -11.53 -5.90 12.77
C THR A 24 -11.89 -6.50 14.11
N PRO A 25 -13.10 -6.26 14.63
CA PRO A 25 -13.47 -6.54 16.01
C PRO A 25 -13.49 -8.05 16.29
N ILE A 26 -12.34 -8.62 16.66
CA ILE A 26 -12.29 -9.83 17.46
C ILE A 26 -12.57 -9.49 18.94
N TYR A 27 -12.66 -8.19 19.29
CA TYR A 27 -12.98 -7.73 20.65
C TYR A 27 -13.82 -6.44 20.69
N GLN A 28 -14.94 -6.39 19.98
CA GLN A 28 -16.09 -5.60 20.44
C GLN A 28 -17.33 -6.48 20.33
N LYS A 29 -17.69 -7.15 21.43
CA LYS A 29 -19.05 -7.65 21.64
C LYS A 29 -19.99 -6.44 21.45
N GLY A 30 -20.70 -6.37 20.32
CA GLY A 30 -21.92 -5.55 20.24
C GLY A 30 -22.21 -4.73 18.98
N SER A 31 -21.29 -4.57 18.02
CA SER A 31 -21.56 -3.73 16.83
C SER A 31 -21.48 -4.53 15.52
N GLY A 32 -22.65 -4.92 15.00
CA GLY A 32 -22.79 -5.59 13.70
C GLY A 32 -22.33 -4.72 12.50
N PRO A 33 -22.33 -5.28 11.27
CA PRO A 33 -21.64 -4.77 10.07
C PRO A 33 -22.26 -3.51 9.43
N ARG A 34 -23.03 -2.70 10.16
CA ARG A 34 -23.82 -1.58 9.63
C ARG A 34 -23.07 -0.26 9.50
N GLY A 35 -21.76 -0.21 9.75
CA GLY A 35 -20.97 1.04 9.70
C GLY A 35 -19.65 0.97 8.92
N MET A 36 -19.35 -0.12 8.20
CA MET A 36 -18.09 -0.24 7.44
C MET A 36 -18.22 0.35 6.04
N SER A 37 -17.28 1.23 5.68
CA SER A 37 -17.09 1.66 4.29
C SER A 37 -16.92 0.42 3.37
N PRO A 38 -17.52 0.40 2.17
CA PRO A 38 -17.44 -0.73 1.23
C PRO A 38 -16.00 -1.22 0.99
N TYR A 39 -15.03 -0.30 0.97
CA TYR A 39 -13.61 -0.58 0.82
C TYR A 39 -13.03 -1.38 2.00
N ARG A 40 -13.44 -1.10 3.24
CA ARG A 40 -13.04 -1.86 4.43
C ARG A 40 -13.62 -3.28 4.43
N LYS A 41 -14.84 -3.45 3.91
CA LYS A 41 -15.50 -4.77 3.82
C LYS A 41 -14.85 -5.65 2.75
N SER A 42 -14.48 -5.05 1.62
CA SER A 42 -13.73 -5.72 0.55
C SER A 42 -12.31 -6.10 0.99
N PHE A 43 -11.62 -5.22 1.72
CA PHE A 43 -10.30 -5.52 2.30
C PHE A 43 -10.32 -6.74 3.24
N PHE A 44 -11.35 -6.87 4.08
CA PHE A 44 -11.47 -8.00 5.01
C PHE A 44 -11.68 -9.36 4.30
N LEU A 45 -12.45 -9.40 3.21
CA LEU A 45 -12.59 -10.60 2.38
C LEU A 45 -11.32 -10.89 1.56
N SER A 46 -10.66 -9.85 1.05
CA SER A 46 -9.44 -9.95 0.25
C SER A 46 -8.23 -10.41 1.08
N ALA A 47 -8.16 -10.03 2.36
CA ALA A 47 -7.12 -10.46 3.27
C ALA A 47 -7.07 -11.98 3.45
N SER A 48 -8.22 -12.65 3.45
CA SER A 48 -8.36 -14.08 3.76
C SER A 48 -8.36 -15.01 2.53
N SER A 49 -8.52 -14.47 1.32
CA SER A 49 -8.61 -15.25 0.07
C SER A 49 -7.77 -14.69 -1.10
N GLY A 50 -7.08 -13.57 -0.90
CA GLY A 50 -6.47 -12.76 -1.96
C GLY A 50 -7.51 -11.87 -2.67
N LEU A 51 -7.07 -10.76 -3.29
CA LEU A 51 -7.93 -10.10 -4.28
C LEU A 51 -8.22 -11.05 -5.44
N PRO A 52 -9.44 -11.06 -5.99
CA PRO A 52 -9.74 -11.84 -7.18
C PRO A 52 -8.72 -11.52 -8.28
N ARG A 53 -8.04 -12.55 -8.78
CA ARG A 53 -7.05 -12.42 -9.87
C ARG A 53 -7.64 -11.81 -11.14
N GLU A 54 -8.97 -11.77 -11.26
CA GLU A 54 -9.71 -11.19 -12.38
C GLU A 54 -9.35 -9.71 -12.65
N TYR A 55 -8.95 -8.94 -11.62
CA TYR A 55 -8.55 -7.54 -11.79
C TYR A 55 -7.08 -7.37 -12.19
N THR A 56 -6.25 -8.41 -12.04
CA THR A 56 -4.82 -8.29 -12.36
C THR A 56 -4.63 -8.28 -13.87
N GLN A 57 -4.06 -7.20 -14.40
CA GLN A 57 -3.72 -7.11 -15.81
C GLN A 57 -2.21 -7.32 -16.05
N PRO A 58 -1.82 -7.96 -17.18
CA PRO A 58 -0.42 -8.04 -17.58
C PRO A 58 0.13 -6.64 -17.91
N PRO A 59 1.45 -6.41 -17.82
CA PRO A 59 2.05 -5.09 -18.06
C PRO A 59 1.67 -4.42 -19.39
N SER A 60 1.42 -5.20 -20.44
CA SER A 60 1.01 -4.70 -21.76
C SER A 60 -0.43 -4.18 -21.83
N LYS A 61 -1.31 -4.59 -20.91
CA LYS A 61 -2.72 -4.16 -20.84
C LYS A 61 -2.96 -3.03 -19.83
N ARG A 62 -1.90 -2.52 -19.19
CA ARG A 62 -1.98 -1.41 -18.24
C ARG A 62 -1.87 -0.07 -18.96
N SER A 63 -3.02 0.51 -19.30
CA SER A 63 -3.14 1.77 -20.05
C SER A 63 -2.96 3.02 -19.19
N ILE A 64 -3.30 2.97 -17.90
CA ILE A 64 -3.21 4.11 -16.99
C ILE A 64 -1.77 4.24 -16.47
N LEU A 65 -1.19 5.44 -16.51
CA LEU A 65 0.16 5.66 -16.00
C LEU A 65 0.17 5.54 -14.48
N ALA A 66 -0.63 6.34 -13.80
CA ALA A 66 -0.71 6.36 -12.34
C ALA A 66 -2.15 6.52 -11.86
N PHE A 67 -2.49 5.87 -10.74
CA PHE A 67 -3.84 5.93 -10.19
C PHE A 67 -3.87 6.14 -8.68
N PHE A 68 -4.85 6.93 -8.23
CA PHE A 68 -5.26 7.08 -6.84
C PHE A 68 -6.77 7.27 -6.74
N ALA A 69 -7.39 6.63 -5.74
CA ALA A 69 -8.69 7.06 -5.24
C ALA A 69 -8.73 7.01 -3.70
N GLY A 70 -9.29 8.02 -3.08
CA GLY A 70 -9.48 8.09 -1.63
C GLY A 70 -9.79 9.49 -1.11
N GLY A 71 -10.33 9.57 0.11
CA GLY A 71 -10.65 10.85 0.75
C GLY A 71 -9.42 11.66 1.16
N ALA A 72 -9.65 12.96 1.36
CA ALA A 72 -8.66 13.99 1.73
C ALA A 72 -8.15 13.90 3.19
N HIS A 73 -7.84 12.68 3.66
CA HIS A 73 -7.38 12.41 5.02
C HIS A 73 -5.88 12.66 5.17
N GLY A 74 -5.53 13.87 5.57
CA GLY A 74 -4.17 14.31 5.86
C GLY A 74 -3.57 15.26 4.82
N HIS A 75 -2.49 15.95 5.19
CA HIS A 75 -1.90 17.01 4.39
C HIS A 75 -1.48 16.53 2.99
N ILE A 76 -0.75 15.42 2.91
CA ILE A 76 -0.26 14.87 1.65
C ILE A 76 -1.42 14.47 0.71
N ARG A 77 -2.48 13.84 1.24
CA ARG A 77 -3.67 13.50 0.42
C ARG A 77 -4.41 14.73 -0.08
N LYS A 78 -4.49 15.80 0.73
CA LYS A 78 -5.06 17.09 0.32
C LYS A 78 -4.25 17.68 -0.84
N VAL A 79 -2.94 17.81 -0.67
CA VAL A 79 -2.06 18.34 -1.72
C VAL A 79 -2.14 17.51 -3.00
N LEU A 80 -2.18 16.18 -2.88
CA LEU A 80 -2.34 15.29 -4.04
C LEU A 80 -3.67 15.52 -4.77
N LEU A 81 -4.78 15.58 -4.04
CA LEU A 81 -6.11 15.83 -4.62
C LEU A 81 -6.19 17.23 -5.22
N ASP A 82 -5.68 18.25 -4.53
CA ASP A 82 -5.67 19.63 -5.00
C ASP A 82 -4.86 19.76 -6.30
N HIS A 83 -3.76 19.02 -6.45
CA HIS A 83 -2.93 19.09 -7.64
C HIS A 83 -3.44 18.24 -8.81
N TRP A 84 -3.91 17.02 -8.57
CA TRP A 84 -4.13 16.03 -9.63
C TRP A 84 -5.59 15.60 -9.84
N LYS A 85 -6.51 15.88 -8.91
CA LYS A 85 -7.88 15.37 -9.00
C LYS A 85 -8.55 15.84 -10.29
N GLU A 86 -8.93 14.88 -11.14
CA GLU A 86 -9.65 15.13 -12.41
C GLU A 86 -8.92 16.12 -13.35
N LYS A 87 -7.59 16.18 -13.29
CA LYS A 87 -6.76 17.14 -14.05
C LYS A 87 -5.88 16.54 -15.14
N ASP A 88 -5.74 15.22 -15.21
CA ASP A 88 -4.89 14.55 -16.19
C ASP A 88 -5.45 13.17 -16.57
N ASP A 89 -5.34 12.80 -17.84
CA ASP A 89 -5.88 11.53 -18.37
C ASP A 89 -4.99 10.32 -18.05
N GLU A 90 -3.68 10.54 -17.85
CA GLU A 90 -2.70 9.49 -17.56
C GLU A 90 -2.48 9.32 -16.05
N VAL A 91 -2.50 10.42 -15.30
CA VAL A 91 -2.41 10.45 -13.83
C VAL A 91 -3.81 10.65 -13.26
N GLN A 92 -4.51 9.53 -13.08
CA GLN A 92 -5.91 9.52 -12.67
C GLN A 92 -6.02 9.55 -11.15
N VAL A 93 -6.39 10.72 -10.63
CA VAL A 93 -6.62 10.94 -9.20
C VAL A 93 -8.08 11.27 -8.97
N HIS A 94 -8.72 10.51 -8.09
CA HIS A 94 -10.12 10.69 -7.71
C HIS A 94 -10.24 10.77 -6.19
N GLU A 95 -11.33 11.37 -5.71
CA GLU A 95 -11.69 11.27 -4.29
C GLU A 95 -12.37 9.91 -4.02
N TYR A 96 -13.62 9.89 -3.57
CA TYR A 96 -14.40 8.67 -3.48
C TYR A 96 -15.09 8.41 -4.82
N LEU A 97 -14.75 7.29 -5.47
CA LEU A 97 -15.45 6.83 -6.66
C LEU A 97 -16.94 6.66 -6.32
N THR A 98 -17.77 7.57 -6.82
CA THR A 98 -19.20 7.60 -6.48
C THR A 98 -19.91 6.42 -7.15
N GLN A 99 -20.80 5.77 -6.41
CA GLN A 99 -21.62 4.63 -6.86
C GLN A 99 -22.71 5.04 -7.87
N LYS A 100 -22.51 6.10 -8.66
CA LYS A 100 -23.51 6.54 -9.66
C LYS A 100 -23.76 5.48 -10.75
N ASN A 101 -22.86 4.50 -10.88
CA ASN A 101 -23.10 3.26 -11.62
C ASN A 101 -23.14 2.06 -10.66
N LYS A 102 -24.33 1.77 -10.09
CA LYS A 102 -24.65 0.62 -9.21
C LYS A 102 -24.33 -0.78 -9.78
N LYS A 103 -23.67 -0.90 -10.93
CA LYS A 103 -23.29 -2.18 -11.54
C LYS A 103 -21.93 -2.71 -11.11
N ASN A 104 -20.95 -1.85 -10.76
CA ASN A 104 -19.58 -2.30 -10.49
C ASN A 104 -19.10 -1.87 -9.11
N ASN A 105 -19.33 -2.70 -8.09
CA ASN A 105 -18.71 -2.56 -6.76
C ASN A 105 -17.18 -2.66 -6.79
N ASN A 106 -16.58 -2.95 -7.96
CA ASN A 106 -15.18 -3.33 -8.12
C ASN A 106 -14.37 -2.38 -9.03
N LEU A 107 -14.93 -1.25 -9.46
CA LEU A 107 -14.28 -0.27 -10.34
C LEU A 107 -12.90 0.19 -9.81
N TYR A 108 -12.77 0.34 -8.49
CA TYR A 108 -11.50 0.69 -7.86
C TYR A 108 -10.38 -0.33 -8.16
N PHE A 109 -10.68 -1.63 -8.04
CA PHE A 109 -9.71 -2.69 -8.32
C PHE A 109 -9.44 -2.84 -9.81
N GLU A 110 -10.45 -2.62 -10.66
CA GLU A 110 -10.29 -2.57 -12.12
C GLU A 110 -9.29 -1.47 -12.52
N LEU A 111 -9.48 -0.24 -12.03
CA LEU A 111 -8.59 0.89 -12.33
C LEU A 111 -7.17 0.65 -11.79
N MET A 112 -7.02 0.15 -10.56
CA MET A 112 -5.71 -0.26 -10.04
C MET A 112 -5.06 -1.36 -10.88
N GLY A 113 -5.85 -2.32 -11.34
CA GLY A 113 -5.43 -3.41 -12.22
C GLY A 113 -4.93 -2.92 -13.58
N GLN A 114 -5.57 -1.89 -14.13
CA GLN A 114 -5.22 -1.22 -15.38
C GLN A 114 -4.08 -0.20 -15.25
N SER A 115 -3.63 0.09 -14.03
CA SER A 115 -2.61 1.10 -13.75
C SER A 115 -1.21 0.51 -13.67
N LYS A 116 -0.22 1.20 -14.25
CA LYS A 116 1.20 0.84 -14.11
C LYS A 116 1.69 1.11 -12.70
N PHE A 117 1.38 2.31 -12.20
CA PHE A 117 1.80 2.80 -10.91
C PHE A 117 0.59 3.11 -10.02
N CYS A 118 0.64 2.73 -8.74
CA CYS A 118 -0.43 2.99 -7.78
C CYS A 118 0.08 3.94 -6.71
N LEU A 119 -0.46 5.16 -6.69
CA LEU A 119 -0.03 6.19 -5.75
C LEU A 119 -0.49 5.81 -4.35
N CYS A 120 0.44 5.79 -3.41
CA CYS A 120 0.28 5.42 -2.02
C CYS A 120 0.72 6.60 -1.14
N PRO A 121 -0.03 7.72 -1.16
CA PRO A 121 0.24 8.82 -0.25
C PRO A 121 -0.03 8.42 1.20
N SER A 122 0.86 8.85 2.09
CA SER A 122 0.65 8.71 3.52
C SER A 122 -0.61 9.47 3.96
N GLY A 123 -1.26 8.96 5.00
CA GLY A 123 -2.42 9.60 5.62
C GLY A 123 -2.30 9.55 7.15
N HIS A 124 -3.34 10.00 7.85
CA HIS A 124 -3.42 9.89 9.32
C HIS A 124 -3.83 8.49 9.81
N GLU A 125 -4.27 7.62 8.89
CA GLU A 125 -4.63 6.24 9.20
C GLU A 125 -3.36 5.39 9.28
N VAL A 126 -3.27 4.57 10.35
CA VAL A 126 -2.05 3.91 10.84
C VAL A 126 -1.36 3.02 9.78
N ALA A 127 -2.11 2.53 8.80
CA ALA A 127 -1.67 2.21 7.46
C ALA A 127 -2.90 2.25 6.53
N SER A 128 -2.64 2.51 5.25
CA SER A 128 -3.67 2.36 4.22
C SER A 128 -3.46 0.99 3.61
N PRO A 129 -4.51 0.17 3.40
CA PRO A 129 -4.37 -1.13 2.75
C PRO A 129 -3.86 -1.02 1.31
N ARG A 130 -3.80 0.21 0.77
CA ARG A 130 -3.45 0.53 -0.62
C ARG A 130 -2.13 -0.05 -1.08
N VAL A 131 -1.11 -0.05 -0.22
CA VAL A 131 0.20 -0.64 -0.56
C VAL A 131 0.07 -2.14 -0.80
N VAL A 132 -0.62 -2.84 0.12
CA VAL A 132 -0.91 -4.28 0.01
C VAL A 132 -1.77 -4.56 -1.23
N THR A 133 -2.83 -3.79 -1.44
CA THR A 133 -3.72 -3.90 -2.61
C THR A 133 -2.97 -3.69 -3.92
N ALA A 134 -2.09 -2.68 -4.01
CA ALA A 134 -1.28 -2.43 -5.19
C ALA A 134 -0.38 -3.62 -5.51
N ILE A 135 0.30 -4.15 -4.50
CA ILE A 135 1.15 -5.35 -4.64
C ILE A 135 0.32 -6.53 -5.12
N GLN A 136 -0.81 -6.83 -4.47
CA GLN A 136 -1.70 -7.95 -4.84
C GLN A 136 -2.25 -7.84 -6.26
N LEU A 137 -2.50 -6.63 -6.76
CA LEU A 137 -2.95 -6.39 -8.14
C LEU A 137 -1.79 -6.26 -9.13
N GLY A 138 -0.54 -6.42 -8.71
CA GLY A 138 0.63 -6.33 -9.58
C GLY A 138 0.94 -4.91 -10.08
N CYS A 139 0.39 -3.90 -9.42
CA CYS A 139 0.61 -2.48 -9.67
C CYS A 139 1.85 -2.01 -8.90
N VAL A 140 2.77 -1.29 -9.54
CA VAL A 140 4.01 -0.82 -8.88
C VAL A 140 3.65 0.26 -7.84
N PRO A 141 3.91 0.04 -6.54
CA PRO A 141 3.60 1.04 -5.52
C PRO A 141 4.45 2.30 -5.70
N VAL A 142 3.82 3.46 -5.57
CA VAL A 142 4.49 4.77 -5.51
C VAL A 142 4.23 5.39 -4.15
N THR A 143 5.21 5.37 -3.27
CA THR A 143 5.10 5.92 -1.92
C THR A 143 5.24 7.44 -1.98
N ILE A 144 4.28 8.16 -1.40
CA ILE A 144 4.34 9.63 -1.32
C ILE A 144 4.30 10.03 0.15
N SER A 145 5.45 10.41 0.69
CA SER A 145 5.63 10.65 2.12
C SER A 145 6.96 11.32 2.43
N ASP A 146 7.02 12.06 3.53
CA ASP A 146 8.27 12.64 4.03
C ASP A 146 9.00 11.70 4.99
N ASN A 147 8.24 10.91 5.76
CA ASN A 147 8.74 9.84 6.61
C ASN A 147 7.69 8.72 6.64
N TYR A 148 7.94 7.61 5.94
CA TYR A 148 7.03 6.47 5.94
C TYR A 148 7.79 5.17 6.18
N SER A 149 7.44 4.52 7.29
CA SER A 149 7.99 3.20 7.62
C SER A 149 7.30 2.13 6.78
N LEU A 150 7.99 1.64 5.76
CA LEU A 150 7.45 0.64 4.84
C LEU A 150 7.32 -0.74 5.49
N PRO A 151 6.28 -1.52 5.14
CA PRO A 151 6.08 -2.83 5.72
C PRO A 151 7.20 -3.79 5.31
N PHE A 152 7.71 -4.56 6.28
CA PHE A 152 8.82 -5.50 6.09
C PHE A 152 10.10 -4.88 5.51
N SER A 153 10.35 -3.59 5.72
CA SER A 153 11.58 -2.93 5.24
C SER A 153 12.89 -3.54 5.78
N ASP A 154 12.84 -4.28 6.89
CA ASP A 154 14.00 -5.02 7.40
C ASP A 154 14.32 -6.30 6.60
N VAL A 155 13.38 -6.74 5.75
CA VAL A 155 13.46 -7.99 4.99
C VAL A 155 13.43 -7.74 3.48
N LEU A 156 12.62 -6.78 3.04
CA LEU A 156 12.38 -6.45 1.65
C LEU A 156 13.03 -5.10 1.29
N ASP A 157 13.83 -5.12 0.24
CA ASP A 157 14.42 -3.91 -0.35
C ASP A 157 13.41 -3.25 -1.29
N TRP A 158 12.68 -2.26 -0.78
CA TRP A 158 11.63 -1.54 -1.50
C TRP A 158 12.12 -0.82 -2.76
N SER A 159 13.37 -0.35 -2.77
CA SER A 159 13.96 0.33 -3.94
C SER A 159 13.95 -0.52 -5.22
N LYS A 160 13.81 -1.84 -5.05
CA LYS A 160 13.78 -2.80 -6.15
C LYS A 160 12.41 -2.93 -6.82
N PHE A 161 11.32 -2.55 -6.15
CA PHE A 161 9.95 -2.82 -6.64
C PHE A 161 8.95 -1.68 -6.40
N SER A 162 9.35 -0.57 -5.78
CA SER A 162 8.53 0.63 -5.62
C SER A 162 9.25 1.88 -6.13
N VAL A 163 8.50 2.98 -6.24
CA VAL A 163 9.03 4.32 -6.48
C VAL A 163 8.73 5.15 -5.25
N ASP A 164 9.70 5.93 -4.79
CA ASP A 164 9.51 6.85 -3.66
C ASP A 164 9.53 8.30 -4.16
N ILE A 165 8.53 9.08 -3.76
CA ILE A 165 8.34 10.48 -4.16
C ILE A 165 8.11 11.32 -2.91
N PRO A 166 9.02 12.27 -2.59
CA PRO A 166 8.80 13.24 -1.51
C PRO A 166 7.51 14.05 -1.71
N SER A 167 6.85 14.48 -0.64
CA SER A 167 5.56 15.19 -0.76
C SER A 167 5.67 16.51 -1.53
N GLU A 168 6.80 17.20 -1.42
CA GLU A 168 7.15 18.41 -2.17
C GLU A 168 7.17 18.20 -3.70
N LYS A 169 7.39 16.96 -4.16
CA LYS A 169 7.44 16.59 -5.59
C LYS A 169 6.13 16.06 -6.14
N ILE A 170 5.02 16.20 -5.42
CA ILE A 170 3.68 15.87 -5.94
C ILE A 170 3.42 16.49 -7.32
N PRO A 171 3.77 17.75 -7.62
CA PRO A 171 3.58 18.32 -8.96
C PRO A 171 4.36 17.62 -10.06
N GLU A 172 5.46 16.95 -9.73
CA GLU A 172 6.37 16.33 -10.68
C GLU A 172 6.05 14.84 -10.93
N ILE A 173 5.00 14.29 -10.31
CA ILE A 173 4.67 12.85 -10.37
C ILE A 173 4.68 12.32 -11.82
N LYS A 174 4.01 13.00 -12.74
CA LYS A 174 3.95 12.56 -14.14
C LYS A 174 5.35 12.52 -14.78
N THR A 175 6.15 13.55 -14.57
CA THR A 175 7.53 13.65 -15.09
C THR A 175 8.41 12.55 -14.53
N ILE A 176 8.37 12.33 -13.21
CA ILE A 176 9.14 11.29 -12.53
C ILE A 176 8.78 9.91 -13.07
N LEU A 177 7.48 9.60 -13.17
CA LEU A 177 7.01 8.28 -13.60
C LEU A 177 7.26 8.03 -15.09
N LYS A 178 7.14 9.05 -15.95
CA LYS A 178 7.53 8.94 -17.36
C LYS A 178 9.04 8.82 -17.57
N GLY A 179 9.85 9.34 -16.66
CA GLY A 179 11.31 9.18 -16.67
C GLY A 179 11.78 7.75 -16.40
N ILE A 180 10.91 6.87 -15.91
CA ILE A 180 11.22 5.45 -15.67
C ILE A 180 11.14 4.69 -17.00
N SER A 181 12.28 4.16 -17.44
CA SER A 181 12.32 3.35 -18.67
C SER A 181 11.41 2.13 -18.59
N SER A 182 10.83 1.72 -19.71
CA SER A 182 9.98 0.53 -19.82
C SER A 182 10.67 -0.72 -19.27
N ARG A 183 11.99 -0.86 -19.49
CA ARG A 183 12.79 -1.96 -18.93
C ARG A 183 12.80 -1.93 -17.40
N ARG A 184 13.03 -0.77 -16.79
CA ARG A 184 13.03 -0.61 -15.33
C ARG A 184 11.65 -0.89 -14.75
N TYR A 185 10.60 -0.36 -15.37
CA TYR A 185 9.22 -0.65 -14.98
C TYR A 185 8.91 -2.16 -14.99
N LEU A 186 9.24 -2.87 -16.08
CA LEU A 186 9.01 -4.32 -16.17
C LEU A 186 9.78 -5.11 -15.11
N MET A 187 11.01 -4.68 -14.76
CA MET A 187 11.77 -5.29 -13.66
C MET A 187 11.08 -5.08 -12.30
N MET A 188 10.63 -3.86 -12.01
CA MET A 188 9.90 -3.57 -10.77
C MET A 188 8.61 -4.37 -10.69
N GLN A 189 7.82 -4.39 -11.77
CA GLN A 189 6.55 -5.12 -11.83
C GLN A 189 6.74 -6.62 -11.61
N ARG A 190 7.75 -7.25 -12.25
CA ARG A 190 8.07 -8.66 -12.00
C ARG A 190 8.41 -8.93 -10.54
N ARG A 191 9.15 -8.03 -9.90
CA ARG A 191 9.49 -8.14 -8.47
C ARG A 191 8.25 -7.98 -7.59
N VAL A 192 7.35 -7.04 -7.92
CA VAL A 192 6.04 -6.92 -7.25
C VAL A 192 5.31 -8.27 -7.29
N MET A 193 5.23 -8.91 -8.46
CA MET A 193 4.57 -10.23 -8.60
C MET A 193 5.26 -11.31 -7.75
N GLN A 194 6.59 -11.30 -7.65
CA GLN A 194 7.33 -12.27 -6.83
C GLN A 194 7.07 -12.09 -5.33
N ILE A 195 6.97 -10.84 -4.85
CA ILE A 195 6.77 -10.56 -3.44
C ILE A 195 5.29 -10.67 -3.00
N GLN A 196 4.34 -10.82 -3.92
CA GLN A 196 2.90 -10.89 -3.59
C GLN A 196 2.59 -11.87 -2.46
N ARG A 197 3.21 -13.05 -2.48
CA ARG A 197 3.02 -14.09 -1.45
C ARG A 197 3.32 -13.60 -0.03
N HIS A 198 4.29 -12.69 0.12
CA HIS A 198 4.70 -12.10 1.40
C HIS A 198 3.64 -11.16 1.98
N PHE A 199 2.64 -10.78 1.18
CA PHE A 199 1.52 -9.92 1.55
C PHE A 199 0.17 -10.64 1.44
N MET A 200 0.18 -11.98 1.52
CA MET A 200 -1.02 -12.82 1.59
C MET A 200 -1.13 -13.47 2.96
N LEU A 201 -2.34 -13.49 3.53
CA LEU A 201 -2.62 -14.21 4.77
C LEU A 201 -3.27 -15.55 4.42
N ASN A 202 -2.55 -16.66 4.66
CA ASN A 202 -3.07 -17.99 4.37
C ASN A 202 -3.58 -18.69 5.64
N ARG A 203 -4.60 -19.54 5.50
CA ARG A 203 -5.08 -20.44 6.54
C ARG A 203 -5.26 -21.85 5.94
N PRO A 204 -4.42 -22.83 6.29
CA PRO A 204 -3.28 -22.75 7.20
C PRO A 204 -2.16 -21.84 6.65
N ALA A 205 -1.30 -21.35 7.56
CA ALA A 205 -0.17 -20.51 7.19
C ALA A 205 0.76 -21.25 6.21
N GLN A 206 1.27 -20.53 5.22
CA GLN A 206 2.15 -21.07 4.17
C GLN A 206 3.55 -20.47 4.28
N PRO A 207 4.62 -21.19 3.90
CA PRO A 207 5.98 -20.65 3.94
C PRO A 207 6.08 -19.29 3.23
N TYR A 208 6.72 -18.34 3.90
CA TYR A 208 6.91 -16.97 3.44
C TYR A 208 5.65 -16.14 3.23
N ASP A 209 4.51 -16.55 3.77
CA ASP A 209 3.31 -15.72 3.80
C ASP A 209 3.44 -14.53 4.76
N MET A 210 2.39 -13.70 4.83
CA MET A 210 2.39 -12.51 5.68
C MET A 210 2.65 -12.84 7.16
N LEU A 211 2.13 -13.96 7.70
CA LEU A 211 2.38 -14.35 9.10
C LEU A 211 3.85 -14.67 9.32
N HIS A 212 4.46 -15.41 8.40
CA HIS A 212 5.90 -15.72 8.49
C HIS A 212 6.74 -14.46 8.38
N MET A 213 6.39 -13.53 7.49
CA MET A 213 7.08 -12.25 7.33
C MET A 213 6.99 -11.39 8.57
N ILE A 214 5.82 -11.34 9.22
CA ILE A 214 5.62 -10.65 10.49
C ILE A 214 6.49 -11.28 11.59
N LEU A 215 6.41 -12.59 11.78
CA LEU A 215 7.19 -13.30 12.79
C LEU A 215 8.69 -13.08 12.58
N HIS A 216 9.16 -13.16 11.33
CA HIS A 216 10.55 -12.92 10.97
C HIS A 216 10.97 -11.47 11.23
N SER A 217 10.15 -10.47 10.86
CA SER A 217 10.43 -9.05 11.14
C SER A 217 10.50 -8.77 12.64
N VAL A 218 9.60 -9.35 13.43
CA VAL A 218 9.63 -9.22 14.90
C VAL A 218 10.89 -9.86 15.48
N TRP A 219 11.27 -11.05 14.98
CA TRP A 219 12.47 -11.74 15.41
C TRP A 219 13.75 -10.95 15.12
N LEU A 220 13.92 -10.46 13.88
CA LEU A 220 15.09 -9.64 13.49
C LEU A 220 15.24 -8.39 14.37
N ARG A 221 14.12 -7.74 14.72
CA ARG A 221 14.16 -6.54 15.55
C ARG A 221 14.47 -6.83 17.01
N ARG A 222 14.07 -7.99 17.54
CA ARG A 222 14.50 -8.44 18.87
C ARG A 222 16.02 -8.62 18.94
N LEU A 223 16.65 -9.15 17.88
CA LEU A 223 18.10 -9.30 17.81
C LEU A 223 18.84 -7.96 17.73
N ASN A 224 18.19 -6.91 17.21
CA ASN A 224 18.74 -5.56 17.14
C ASN A 224 18.56 -4.74 18.44
N VAL A 225 18.00 -5.33 19.51
CA VAL A 225 18.05 -4.73 20.84
C VAL A 225 19.48 -4.87 21.34
N LYS A 226 20.30 -3.83 21.14
CA LYS A 226 21.51 -3.67 21.94
C LYS A 226 21.07 -3.59 23.39
N MET A 227 21.57 -4.51 24.21
CA MET A 227 21.58 -4.34 25.65
C MET A 227 22.47 -3.11 25.88
N ASP A 228 21.89 -1.93 26.11
CA ASP A 228 22.63 -0.87 26.77
C ASP A 228 22.95 -1.37 28.17
N SER A 229 24.07 -2.08 28.28
CA SER A 229 24.77 -2.31 29.54
C SER A 229 25.37 -0.97 29.97
N SER A 230 24.50 -0.05 30.38
CA SER A 230 24.88 1.04 31.25
C SER A 230 24.53 0.59 32.67
N ILE A 231 25.62 0.41 33.42
CA ILE A 231 25.77 0.03 34.82
C ILE A 231 24.70 0.64 35.72
#